data_AF-W0V7Q2-F1
#
_entry.id   AF-W0V7Q2-F1
#
_cell.length_a   1.000
_cell.length_b   1.000
_cell.length_c   1.000
_cell.angle_alpha   90.00
_cell.angle_beta   90.00
_cell.angle_gamma   90.00
#
_symmetry.space_group_name_H-M   'P 1'
#
loop_
_entity.id
_entity.type
_entity.pdbx_description
1 polymer ?
#
loop_
_entity_poly.entity_id
_entity_poly.type
_entity_poly.pdbx_seq_one_letter_code
_entity_poly.pdbx_strand_id
1 'polypeptide(L)' 'MTEIAKSAGITREALYKTLRPDSAPRFDTVSRVCTARDVRLVAQPLEAAG' A
#
# COMPACT_ATOMS: atom_id res chain seq x y z
N MET A 1 -10.65 -4.07 7.73
CA MET A 1 -9.39 -4.65 7.22
C MET A 1 -9.61 -5.88 6.34
N THR A 2 -10.58 -6.76 6.64
CA THR A 2 -10.89 -7.93 5.80
C THR A 2 -11.20 -7.57 4.34
N GLU A 3 -12.10 -6.61 4.10
CA GLU A 3 -12.45 -6.22 2.72
C GLU A 3 -11.29 -5.60 1.95
N ILE A 4 -10.40 -4.88 2.62
CA ILE A 4 -9.22 -4.27 1.97
C ILE A 4 -8.24 -5.36 1.55
N ALA A 5 -8.00 -6.35 2.42
CA ALA A 5 -7.14 -7.48 2.09
C ALA A 5 -7.71 -8.24 0.88
N LYS A 6 -9.03 -8.48 0.88
CA LYS A 6 -9.75 -9.11 -0.23
C LYS A 6 -9.63 -8.30 -1.53
N SER A 7 -9.93 -7.01 -1.52
CA SER A 7 -9.81 -6.14 -2.71
C SER A 7 -8.37 -5.99 -3.20
N ALA A 8 -7.38 -5.97 -2.30
CA ALA A 8 -5.97 -5.93 -2.67
C ALA A 8 -5.42 -7.30 -3.13
N GLY A 9 -6.21 -8.38 -3.02
CA GLY A 9 -5.79 -9.73 -3.39
C GLY A 9 -4.67 -10.28 -2.51
N ILE A 10 -4.70 -9.97 -1.20
CA ILE A 10 -3.71 -10.44 -0.22
C ILE A 10 -4.41 -11.00 1.03
N THR A 11 -3.69 -11.78 1.84
CA THR A 11 -4.23 -12.23 3.12
C THR A 11 -4.29 -11.07 4.13
N ARG A 12 -5.17 -11.18 5.14
CA ARG A 12 -5.22 -10.22 6.26
C ARG A 12 -3.87 -10.09 6.94
N GLU A 13 -3.16 -11.20 7.12
CA GLU A 13 -1.83 -11.21 7.74
C GLU A 13 -0.79 -10.48 6.88
N ALA A 14 -0.80 -10.68 5.56
CA ALA A 14 0.06 -9.95 4.63
C ALA A 14 -0.24 -8.44 4.65
N LEU A 15 -1.52 -8.05 4.75
CA LEU A 15 -1.91 -6.65 4.92
C LEU A 15 -1.30 -6.05 6.20
N TYR A 16 -1.40 -6.73 7.35
CA TYR A 16 -0.77 -6.26 8.59
C TYR A 16 0.75 -6.21 8.48
N LYS A 17 1.38 -7.22 7.86
CA LYS A 17 2.82 -7.26 7.64
C LYS A 17 3.31 -6.14 6.72
N THR A 18 2.47 -5.63 5.83
CA THR A 18 2.78 -4.51 4.92
C THR A 18 2.65 -3.14 5.60
N LEU A 19 1.78 -3.02 6.61
CA LEU A 19 1.48 -1.75 7.26
C LEU A 19 2.24 -1.54 8.58
N ARG A 20 2.95 -2.57 9.08
CA ARG A 20 3.74 -2.45 10.31
C ARG A 20 5.02 -1.61 10.08
N PRO A 21 5.53 -0.94 11.12
CA PRO A 21 6.87 -0.35 11.10
C PRO A 21 7.93 -1.37 10.68
N ASP A 22 8.98 -0.87 10.02
CA ASP A 22 10.14 -1.67 9.57
C ASP A 22 9.80 -2.84 8.63
N SER A 23 8.60 -2.81 8.04
CA SER A 23 8.27 -3.75 6.97
C SER A 23 8.97 -3.34 5.67
N ALA A 24 9.40 -4.34 4.90
CA ALA A 24 9.96 -4.16 3.56
C ALA A 24 8.97 -4.72 2.50
N PRO A 25 7.79 -4.11 2.32
CA PRO A 25 6.83 -4.59 1.34
C PRO A 25 7.34 -4.38 -0.08
N ARG A 26 6.96 -5.28 -0.99
CA ARG A 26 7.16 -5.04 -2.42
C ARG A 26 6.29 -3.87 -2.88
N PHE A 27 6.78 -3.13 -3.86
CA PHE A 27 6.06 -1.99 -4.44
C PHE A 27 4.66 -2.38 -4.94
N ASP A 28 4.51 -3.55 -5.58
CA ASP A 28 3.21 -4.02 -6.09
C ASP A 28 2.17 -4.18 -4.95
N THR A 29 2.61 -4.64 -3.79
CA THR A 29 1.73 -4.82 -2.62
C THR A 29 1.22 -3.48 -2.12
N VAL A 30 2.10 -2.48 -2.02
CA VAL A 30 1.72 -1.12 -1.60
C VAL A 30 0.73 -0.51 -2.62
N SER A 31 1.03 -0.65 -3.91
CA SER A 31 0.17 -0.15 -5.00
C SER A 31 -1.24 -0.77 -4.98
N ARG A 32 -1.36 -2.09 -4.75
CA ARG A 32 -2.64 -2.80 -4.61
C ARG A 32 -3.43 -2.36 -3.38
N VAL A 33 -2.76 -2.14 -2.25
CA VAL A 33 -3.39 -1.63 -1.02
C VAL A 33 -3.91 -0.20 -1.21
N CYS A 34 -3.17 0.65 -1.91
CA CYS A 34 -3.63 1.99 -2.31
C CYS A 34 -4.89 1.89 -3.18
N THR A 35 -4.85 1.06 -4.23
CA THR A 35 -5.99 0.89 -5.15
C THR A 35 -7.23 0.35 -4.43
N ALA A 36 -7.07 -0.60 -3.50
CA ALA A 36 -8.16 -1.13 -2.69
C ALA A 36 -8.79 -0.12 -1.72
N ARG A 37 -8.17 1.06 -1.56
CA ARG A 37 -8.66 2.20 -0.79
C ARG A 37 -9.05 3.39 -1.68
N ASP A 38 -9.20 3.16 -2.98
CA ASP A 38 -9.52 4.20 -3.97
C ASP A 38 -8.51 5.37 -3.99
N VAL A 39 -7.25 5.09 -3.65
CA VAL A 39 -6.15 6.06 -3.69
C VAL A 39 -5.04 5.61 -4.63
N ARG A 40 -4.29 6.57 -5.19
CA ARG A 40 -3.17 6.30 -6.10
C ARG A 40 -1.84 6.61 -5.43
N LEU A 41 -0.89 5.69 -5.55
CA LEU A 41 0.50 5.96 -5.18
C LEU A 41 1.17 6.77 -6.28
N VAL A 42 1.64 7.98 -5.95
CA VAL A 42 2.32 8.89 -6.88
C VAL A 42 3.67 9.29 -6.29
N ALA A 43 4.71 9.30 -7.13
CA ALA A 43 6.00 9.88 -6.77
C ALA A 43 5.90 11.39 -6.94
N GLN A 44 6.28 12.13 -5.90
CA GLN A 44 6.42 13.58 -5.95
C GLN A 44 7.88 13.95 -5.62
N PRO A 45 8.43 15.01 -6.22
CA PRO A 45 9.68 15.61 -5.76
C PRO A 45 9.61 15.93 -4.26
N LEU A 46 10.71 15.68 -3.53
CA LEU A 46 10.77 15.99 -2.09
C LEU A 46 10.74 17.49 -1.81
N GLU A 47 11.26 18.29 -2.74
CA GLU A 47 11.03 19.73 -2.81
C GLU A 47 10.27 20.02 -4.09
N ALA A 48 9.20 20.80 -3.99
CA ALA A 48 8.56 21.37 -5.16
C ALA A 48 9.65 22.13 -5.94
N ALA A 49 9.83 21.81 -7.21
CA ALA A 49 10.66 22.61 -8.09
C ALA A 49 10.06 24.03 -8.12
N GLY A 50 10.63 24.92 -7.30
CA GLY A 50 10.46 26.35 -7.33
C GLY A 50 11.54 26.98 -8.19
#